data_AF-R9LX37-F1
#
_entry.id   AF-R9LX37-F1
#
_cell.length_a   1.000
_cell.length_b   1.000
_cell.length_c   1.000
_cell.angle_alpha   90.00
_cell.angle_beta   90.00
_cell.angle_gamma   90.00
#
_symmetry.space_group_name_H-M   'P 1'
#
loop_
_entity.id
_entity.type
_entity.pdbx_description
1 polymer ?
#
loop_
_entity_poly.entity_id
_entity_poly.type
_entity_poly.pdbx_seq_one_letter_code
_entity_poly.pdbx_strand_id
1 'polypeptide(L)'
;MGHFTTANITFFNYLMSIVGPDVAEELFSMSSQEKESRFIIIDGRRGPTGKSTLCKVLQKHGYQVLEMHEQKYICLDVELQCKVANFSDCVD
;
A
#
# COMPACT_ATOMS: atom_id res chain seq x y z
N MET A 1 0.09 22.20 -26.60
CA MET A 1 0.31 20.79 -26.20
C MET A 1 1.79 20.64 -25.93
N GLY A 2 2.19 20.50 -24.66
CA GLY A 2 3.60 20.35 -24.30
C GLY A 2 4.07 18.94 -24.64
N HIS A 3 5.15 18.83 -25.41
CA HIS A 3 5.88 17.58 -25.56
C HIS A 3 6.50 17.23 -24.20
N PHE A 4 5.92 16.26 -23.50
CA PHE A 4 6.59 15.64 -22.36
C PHE A 4 7.58 14.62 -22.91
N THR A 5 8.85 14.99 -22.89
CA THR A 5 9.94 14.04 -23.11
C THR A 5 9.96 13.09 -21.91
N THR A 6 9.68 11.80 -22.14
CA THR A 6 9.86 10.75 -21.13
C THR A 6 11.35 10.52 -20.94
N ALA A 7 11.96 11.29 -20.04
CA ALA A 7 13.26 10.96 -19.50
C ALA A 7 13.15 9.63 -18.74
N ASN A 8 14.08 8.70 -18.97
CA ASN A 8 14.17 7.47 -18.18
C ASN A 8 14.54 7.85 -16.74
N ILE A 9 13.57 7.76 -15.82
CA ILE A 9 13.77 7.94 -14.39
C ILE A 9 14.03 6.58 -13.73
N THR A 10 14.97 6.52 -12.80
CA THR A 10 15.17 5.30 -11.98
C THR A 10 14.01 5.12 -11.01
N PHE A 11 13.76 3.88 -10.58
CA PHE A 11 12.73 3.60 -9.58
C PHE A 11 12.94 4.42 -8.28
N PHE A 12 14.19 4.50 -7.79
CA PHE A 12 14.51 5.30 -6.61
C PHE A 12 14.20 6.78 -6.80
N ASN A 13 14.62 7.39 -7.93
CA ASN A 13 14.33 8.80 -8.20
C ASN A 13 12.82 9.06 -8.35
N TYR A 14 12.06 8.10 -8.86
CA TYR A 14 10.61 8.19 -8.90
C TYR A 14 10.02 8.21 -7.47
N LEU A 15 10.45 7.30 -6.59
CA LEU A 15 10.01 7.31 -5.18
C LEU A 15 10.34 8.63 -4.50
N MET A 16 11.57 9.12 -4.63
CA MET A 16 12.00 10.41 -4.09
C MET A 16 11.06 11.55 -4.52
N SER A 17 10.59 11.54 -5.77
CA SER A 17 9.73 12.59 -6.31
C SER A 17 8.31 12.60 -5.76
N ILE A 18 7.79 11.46 -5.30
CA ILE A 18 6.37 11.31 -4.95
C ILE A 18 6.12 11.15 -3.44
N VAL A 19 7.02 10.48 -2.71
CA VAL A 19 6.89 10.27 -1.25
C VAL A 19 7.93 11.06 -0.44
N GLY A 20 8.90 11.69 -1.11
CA GLY A 20 10.01 12.38 -0.45
C GLY A 20 11.14 11.43 -0.03
N PRO A 21 12.26 11.98 0.48
CA PRO A 21 13.49 11.22 0.71
C PRO A 21 13.35 10.10 1.73
N ASP A 22 12.79 10.41 2.90
CA ASP A 22 12.78 9.49 4.03
C ASP A 22 11.98 8.21 3.71
N VAL A 23 10.78 8.40 3.15
CA VAL A 23 9.91 7.27 2.77
C VAL A 23 10.47 6.53 1.55
N ALA A 24 11.13 7.23 0.62
CA ALA A 24 11.77 6.58 -0.52
C ALA A 24 12.92 5.66 -0.08
N GLU A 25 13.73 6.09 0.87
CA GLU A 25 14.81 5.27 1.44
C GLU A 25 14.27 4.07 2.22
N GLU A 26 13.24 4.27 3.04
CA GLU A 26 12.54 3.17 3.74
C GLU A 26 12.02 2.12 2.74
N LEU A 27 11.27 2.54 1.72
CA LEU A 27 10.73 1.64 0.72
C LEU A 27 11.82 0.94 -0.09
N PHE A 28 12.88 1.67 -0.48
CA PHE A 28 13.94 1.12 -1.32
C PHE A 28 14.84 0.15 -0.55
N SER A 29 14.98 0.33 0.77
CA SER A 29 15.77 -0.55 1.64
C SER A 29 15.05 -1.84 2.05
N MET A 30 13.74 -1.97 1.79
CA MET A 30 12.99 -3.19 2.07
C MET A 30 13.60 -4.40 1.34
N SER A 31 13.91 -5.44 2.11
CA SER A 31 14.33 -6.73 1.58
C SER A 31 13.20 -7.43 0.82
N SER A 32 13.53 -8.40 -0.05
CA SER A 32 12.49 -9.18 -0.76
C SER A 32 11.51 -9.86 0.20
N GLN A 33 12.00 -10.37 1.34
CA GLN A 33 11.15 -10.99 2.36
C GLN A 33 10.19 -9.97 2.99
N GLU A 34 10.63 -8.75 3.25
CA GLU A 34 9.74 -7.70 3.77
C GLU A 34 8.68 -7.30 2.74
N LYS A 35 9.06 -7.21 1.46
CA LYS A 35 8.10 -6.91 0.37
C LYS A 35 7.00 -7.96 0.25
N GLU A 36 7.31 -9.22 0.55
CA GLU A 36 6.38 -10.36 0.50
C GLU A 36 5.55 -10.55 1.78
N SER A 37 6.01 -10.07 2.92
CA SER A 37 5.38 -10.34 4.23
C SER A 37 4.70 -9.13 4.86
N ARG A 38 4.93 -7.92 4.35
CA ARG A 38 4.34 -6.68 4.88
C ARG A 38 3.53 -5.97 3.80
N PHE A 39 2.29 -5.64 4.13
CA PHE A 39 1.47 -4.76 3.32
C PHE A 39 1.83 -3.29 3.55
N ILE A 40 2.03 -2.56 2.46
CA ILE A 40 2.04 -1.09 2.46
C ILE A 40 0.61 -0.62 2.18
N ILE A 41 0.08 0.22 3.06
CA ILE A 41 -1.23 0.85 2.87
C ILE A 41 -0.99 2.28 2.39
N ILE A 42 -1.48 2.59 1.19
CA ILE A 42 -1.46 3.95 0.66
C ILE A 42 -2.80 4.61 0.95
N ASP A 43 -2.75 5.70 1.71
CA ASP A 43 -3.90 6.56 1.98
C ASP A 43 -3.59 8.03 1.69
N GLY A 44 -4.62 8.86 1.63
CA GLY A 44 -4.51 10.29 1.43
C GLY A 44 -5.81 10.89 0.93
N ARG A 45 -5.84 12.22 0.80
CA ARG A 45 -7.04 12.96 0.37
C ARG A 45 -7.57 12.43 -0.97
N ARG A 46 -8.90 12.51 -1.16
CA ARG A 46 -9.54 12.24 -2.46
C ARG A 46 -9.07 13.26 -3.50
N GLY A 47 -8.84 12.81 -4.73
CA GLY A 47 -8.34 13.65 -5.83
C GLY A 47 -7.07 13.09 -6.47
N PRO A 48 -6.48 13.83 -7.45
CA PRO A 48 -5.36 13.38 -8.26
C PRO A 48 -4.02 13.47 -7.49
N THR A 49 -3.89 12.71 -6.41
CA THR A 49 -2.69 12.74 -5.53
C THR A 49 -1.67 11.65 -5.88
N GLY A 50 -1.87 10.91 -6.97
CA GLY A 50 -0.93 9.88 -7.43
C GLY A 50 -0.96 8.54 -6.68
N LYS A 51 -1.89 8.31 -5.75
CA LYS A 51 -2.00 7.06 -4.96
C LYS A 51 -2.07 5.81 -5.84
N SER A 52 -3.00 5.78 -6.81
CA SER A 52 -3.13 4.64 -7.72
C SER A 52 -1.97 4.45 -8.66
N THR A 53 -1.29 5.54 -9.02
CA THR A 53 -0.06 5.46 -9.81
C THR A 53 1.05 4.83 -8.97
N LEU A 54 1.25 5.30 -7.74
CA LEU A 54 2.25 4.75 -6.82
C LEU A 54 1.97 3.28 -6.49
N CYS A 55 0.72 2.93 -6.18
CA CYS A 55 0.30 1.55 -5.91
C CYS A 55 0.71 0.60 -7.03
N LYS A 56 0.37 0.95 -8.29
CA LYS A 56 0.72 0.15 -9.47
C LYS A 56 2.22 0.05 -9.70
N VAL A 57 2.96 1.13 -9.46
CA VAL A 57 4.43 1.12 -9.61
C VAL A 57 5.04 0.19 -8.55
N LEU A 58 4.68 0.34 -7.28
CA LEU A 58 5.20 -0.53 -6.21
C LEU A 58 4.84 -2.01 -6.44
N GLN A 59 3.61 -2.33 -6.83
CA GLN A 59 3.21 -3.70 -7.17
C GLN A 59 4.09 -4.30 -8.29
N LYS A 60 4.41 -3.52 -9.34
CA LYS A 60 5.34 -3.96 -10.41
C LYS A 60 6.76 -4.22 -9.91
N HIS A 61 7.16 -3.60 -8.81
CA HIS A 61 8.46 -3.79 -8.16
C HIS A 61 8.43 -4.82 -7.01
N GLY A 62 7.36 -5.61 -6.92
CA GLY A 62 7.26 -6.77 -6.03
C GLY A 62 6.74 -6.47 -4.62
N TYR A 63 6.28 -5.25 -4.36
CA TYR A 63 5.73 -4.89 -3.05
C TYR A 63 4.27 -5.32 -2.92
N GLN A 64 3.89 -5.84 -1.75
CA GLN A 64 2.49 -5.99 -1.37
C GLN A 64 1.89 -4.63 -0.97
N VAL A 65 1.01 -4.08 -1.81
CA VAL A 65 0.46 -2.73 -1.61
C VAL A 65 -1.05 -2.72 -1.83
N LEU A 66 -1.75 -1.99 -0.95
CA LEU A 66 -3.19 -1.75 -1.00
C LEU A 66 -3.48 -0.24 -0.96
N GLU A 67 -4.48 0.21 -1.71
CA GLU A 67 -5.06 1.54 -1.51
C GLU A 67 -6.22 1.45 -0.51
N MET A 68 -6.19 2.27 0.55
CA MET A 68 -7.17 2.21 1.64
C MET A 68 -8.61 2.32 1.14
N HIS A 69 -8.86 3.15 0.13
CA HIS A 69 -10.20 3.40 -0.40
C HIS A 69 -10.80 2.22 -1.18
N GLU A 70 -9.98 1.29 -1.67
CA GLU A 70 -10.42 0.07 -2.36
C GLU A 70 -10.76 -1.04 -1.36
N GLN A 71 -10.35 -0.89 -0.10
CA GLN A 71 -10.49 -1.91 0.93
C GLN A 71 -11.62 -1.57 1.91
N LYS A 72 -12.20 -2.63 2.49
CA LYS A 72 -13.10 -2.50 3.64
C LYS A 72 -12.30 -2.72 4.92
N TYR A 73 -12.10 -1.65 5.68
CA TYR A 73 -11.52 -1.73 7.01
C TYR A 73 -12.61 -2.09 8.03
N ILE A 74 -12.42 -3.19 8.75
CA ILE A 74 -13.26 -3.61 9.87
C ILE A 74 -12.38 -3.58 11.11
N CYS A 75 -12.79 -2.82 12.12
CA CYS A 75 -12.12 -2.75 13.42
C CYS A 75 -12.93 -3.56 14.44
N LEU A 76 -12.25 -4.41 15.22
CA LEU A 76 -12.82 -5.10 16.37
C LEU A 76 -12.10 -4.59 17.63
N ASP A 77 -12.51 -3.42 18.09
CA ASP A 77 -11.91 -2.69 19.21
C ASP A 77 -12.61 -2.96 20.55
N VAL A 78 -13.74 -3.69 20.52
CA VAL A 78 -14.47 -4.10 21.73
C VAL A 78 -13.89 -5.40 22.27
N GLU A 79 -13.44 -5.37 23.52
CA GLU A 79 -12.99 -6.58 24.22
C GLU A 79 -14.10 -7.62 24.33
N LEU A 80 -13.75 -8.87 24.04
CA LEU A 80 -14.64 -10.00 24.21
C LEU A 80 -14.99 -10.20 25.69
N GLN A 81 -16.24 -9.92 26.04
CA GLN A 81 -16.76 -10.16 27.40
C GLN A 81 -17.07 -11.65 27.64
N CYS A 82 -17.18 -12.44 26.56
CA CYS A 82 -17.41 -13.88 26.60
C CYS A 82 -16.88 -14.54 25.33
N LYS A 83 -16.79 -15.87 25.32
CA LYS A 83 -16.37 -16.65 24.16
C LYS A 83 -17.35 -16.45 23.00
N VAL A 84 -16.85 -16.06 21.83
CA VAL A 84 -17.65 -15.99 20.60
C VAL A 84 -18.05 -17.40 20.18
N ALA A 85 -19.27 -17.57 19.68
CA ALA A 85 -19.73 -18.84 19.13
C ALA A 85 -18.78 -19.33 18.03
N ASN A 86 -18.47 -20.62 18.05
CA ASN A 86 -17.69 -21.23 16.98
C ASN A 86 -18.59 -21.36 15.75
N PHE A 87 -18.26 -20.63 14.68
CA PHE A 87 -19.11 -20.57 13.49
C PHE A 87 -19.35 -21.95 12.87
N SER A 88 -18.36 -22.85 12.91
CA SER A 88 -18.49 -24.21 12.39
C SER A 88 -19.55 -25.05 13.11
N ASP A 89 -19.89 -24.71 14.36
CA ASP A 89 -20.95 -25.40 15.11
C ASP A 89 -22.35 -24.85 14.75
N CYS A 90 -22.42 -23.79 13.94
CA CYS A 90 -23.64 -23.04 13.63
C CYS A 90 -24.07 -23.14 12.15
N VAL A 91 -23.36 -23.90 11.33
CA VAL A 91 -23.68 -24.13 9.91
C VAL A 91 -23.63 -25.63 9.60
N ASP A 92 -24.61 -26.12 8.83
CA ASP A 92 -24.72 -27.53 8.39
C ASP A 92 -23.69 -27.91 7.31
#